data_AF-H0YLR8-F1
#
_entry.id   AF-H0YLR8-F1
#
_cell.length_a   1.000
_cell.length_b   1.000
_cell.length_c   1.000
_cell.angle_alpha   90.00
_cell.angle_beta   90.00
_cell.angle_gamma   90.00
#
_symmetry.space_group_name_H-M   'P 1'
#
loop_
_entity.id
_entity.type
_entity.pdbx_description
1 polymer ?
#
loop_
_entity_poly.entity_id
_entity_poly.type
_entity_poly.pdbx_seq_one_letter_code
_entity_poly.pdbx_strand_id
1 'polypeptide(L)'
;TGHKQMFNPTEESQTFLQLTTLCQDRTLVGMKLLDKISSVPHGELSCTTELLILAHHCFTLTCHMEGIIRVLQAAHMLTDNHLAPSEEYGLVSGTLKTALLDYIKRCRPGDSEKHNMIALCFSMCREIGENHEAAARIQLKLIESQPWEDSLKDGHQLKQLLLKALTLMLDAAESYAKDSCVRQAQHCQRLTKLITLQIHFLNTGQNTMLINLGRHKLMDCILALPRFYQASIVAEAYDFVPDWAEILYQQVILKGDFNYLEEFKQQRLLKSSIFEEISKKYKQHQPTDMVMENLKKLLTYCEDVYLYYKLAYEHKFYEIVNVLLKDPQTGCCLKDMLAG
;
A
#
# COMPACT_ATOMS: atom_id res chain seq x y z
N THR A 1 58.25 14.99 26.74
CA THR A 1 57.55 13.93 25.98
C THR A 1 56.12 13.85 26.48
N GLY A 2 55.22 14.63 25.88
CA GLY A 2 53.78 14.59 26.22
C GLY A 2 53.07 13.65 25.25
N HIS A 3 52.71 12.45 25.71
CA HIS A 3 51.88 11.54 24.92
C HIS A 3 50.47 12.13 24.82
N LYS A 4 50.05 12.47 23.59
CA LYS A 4 48.66 12.76 23.23
C LYS A 4 47.87 11.48 23.48
N GLN A 5 47.04 11.43 24.52
CA GLN A 5 46.06 10.35 24.70
C GLN A 5 45.14 10.36 23.46
N MET A 6 45.04 9.21 22.80
CA MET A 6 44.04 8.99 21.75
C MET A 6 42.66 9.05 22.39
N PHE A 7 41.95 10.15 22.14
CA PHE A 7 40.56 10.35 22.56
C PHE A 7 39.68 9.39 21.75
N ASN A 8 39.02 8.44 22.41
CA ASN A 8 38.09 7.51 21.79
C ASN A 8 36.67 7.76 22.32
N PRO A 9 35.84 8.56 21.60
CA PRO A 9 34.53 9.01 22.10
C PRO A 9 33.59 7.86 22.47
N THR A 10 33.73 6.71 21.82
CA THR A 10 32.85 5.55 22.00
C THR A 10 33.09 4.82 23.32
N GLU A 11 34.34 4.78 23.81
CA GLU A 11 34.69 4.16 25.09
C GLU A 11 34.29 5.05 26.28
N GLU A 12 34.41 6.37 26.13
CA GLU A 12 34.01 7.35 27.15
C GLU A 12 32.48 7.44 27.28
N SER A 13 31.75 7.38 26.16
CA SER A 13 30.28 7.32 26.16
C SER A 13 29.75 6.09 26.90
N GLN A 14 30.35 4.91 26.69
CA GLN A 14 29.99 3.70 27.44
C GLN A 14 30.29 3.80 28.94
N THR A 15 31.41 4.43 29.29
CA THR A 15 31.79 4.66 30.69
C THR A 15 30.81 5.63 31.38
N PHE A 16 30.39 6.69 30.69
CA PHE A 16 29.37 7.62 31.19
C PHE A 16 28.02 6.93 31.38
N LEU A 17 27.61 6.08 30.42
CA LEU A 17 26.38 5.30 30.53
C LEU A 17 26.41 4.39 31.78
N GLN A 18 27.53 3.74 32.08
CA GLN A 18 27.70 2.98 33.32
C GLN A 18 27.60 3.87 34.58
N LEU A 19 28.20 5.06 34.56
CA LEU A 19 28.15 6.00 35.68
C LEU A 19 26.74 6.57 35.93
N THR A 20 25.94 6.79 34.88
CA THR A 20 24.54 7.26 35.05
C THR A 20 23.66 6.25 35.78
N THR A 21 24.03 4.96 35.80
CA THR A 21 23.33 3.95 36.60
C THR A 21 23.52 4.17 38.11
N LEU A 22 24.61 4.82 38.54
CA LEU A 22 24.96 5.11 39.93
C LEU A 22 24.33 6.42 40.46
N CYS A 23 23.75 7.26 39.59
CA CYS A 23 23.13 8.53 39.98
C CYS A 23 21.74 8.31 40.62
N GLN A 24 21.49 9.00 41.75
CA GLN A 24 20.20 8.96 42.46
C GLN A 24 19.07 9.66 41.70
N ASP A 25 19.36 10.79 41.04
CA ASP A 25 18.39 11.53 40.22
C ASP A 25 18.88 11.67 38.78
N ARG A 26 18.51 10.70 37.95
CA ARG A 26 18.88 10.64 36.53
C ARG A 26 18.15 11.71 35.71
N THR A 27 16.97 12.15 36.12
CA THR A 27 16.25 13.23 35.42
C THR A 27 17.00 14.55 35.54
N LEU A 28 17.53 14.86 36.73
CA LEU A 28 18.36 16.04 36.94
C LEU A 28 19.63 16.01 36.09
N VAL A 29 20.28 14.84 35.95
CA VAL A 29 21.44 14.66 35.06
C VAL A 29 21.05 14.99 33.61
N GLY A 30 19.92 14.46 33.12
CA GLY A 30 19.41 14.76 31.79
C GLY A 30 19.16 16.25 31.56
N MET A 31 18.57 16.95 32.55
CA MET A 31 18.34 18.40 32.47
C MET A 31 19.63 19.19 32.43
N LYS A 32 20.61 18.83 33.26
CA LYS A 32 21.93 19.49 33.28
C LYS A 32 22.70 19.29 31.97
N LEU A 33 22.59 18.12 31.36
CA LEU A 33 23.17 17.84 30.05
C LEU A 33 22.51 18.72 28.97
N LEU A 34 21.19 18.87 28.98
CA LEU A 34 20.47 19.77 28.06
C LEU A 34 20.88 21.23 28.25
N ASP A 35 20.96 21.73 29.48
CA ASP A 35 21.36 23.12 29.75
C ASP A 35 22.77 23.40 29.19
N LYS A 36 23.65 22.39 29.22
CA LYS A 36 25.04 22.52 28.77
C LYS A 36 25.17 22.68 27.25
N ILE A 37 24.18 22.27 26.46
CA ILE A 37 24.19 22.41 25.00
C ILE A 37 24.37 23.86 24.57
N SER A 38 23.73 24.80 25.27
CA SER A 38 23.85 26.25 25.01
C SER A 38 25.28 26.81 25.16
N SER A 39 26.15 26.06 25.84
CA SER A 39 27.55 26.45 26.08
C SER A 39 28.56 25.76 25.17
N VAL A 40 28.09 24.86 24.28
CA VAL A 40 28.94 24.20 23.29
C VAL A 40 29.17 25.16 22.10
N PRO A 41 30.41 25.38 21.64
CA PRO A 41 30.67 26.20 20.46
C PRO A 41 29.92 25.68 19.23
N HIS A 42 29.37 26.58 18.41
CA HIS A 42 28.57 26.22 17.22
C HIS A 42 29.28 25.33 16.18
N GLY A 43 30.62 25.21 16.24
CA GLY A 43 31.41 24.32 15.38
C GLY A 43 31.61 22.90 15.93
N GLU A 44 31.22 22.60 17.17
CA GLU A 44 31.41 21.31 17.83
C GLU A 44 30.11 20.49 17.87
N LEU A 45 29.63 20.16 16.67
CA LEU A 45 28.40 19.37 16.46
C LEU A 45 28.48 17.99 17.13
N SER A 46 29.63 17.31 17.05
CA SER A 46 29.83 16.00 17.68
C SER A 46 29.57 16.03 19.19
N CYS A 47 30.06 17.06 19.88
CA CYS A 47 29.85 17.22 21.32
C CYS A 47 28.39 17.52 21.65
N THR A 48 27.72 18.33 20.82
CA THR A 48 26.29 18.61 20.99
C THR A 48 25.44 17.36 20.80
N THR A 49 25.73 16.56 19.77
CA THR A 49 25.04 15.30 19.51
C THR A 49 25.25 14.29 20.64
N GLU A 50 26.46 14.18 21.17
CA GLU A 50 26.76 13.29 22.29
C GLU A 50 26.01 13.71 23.57
N LEU A 51 25.97 15.01 23.89
CA LEU A 51 25.19 15.52 25.02
C LEU A 51 23.69 15.24 24.86
N LEU A 52 23.14 15.35 23.65
CA LEU A 52 21.75 15.00 23.37
C LEU A 52 21.47 13.50 23.56
N ILE A 53 22.38 12.63 23.11
CA ILE A 53 22.28 11.17 23.29
C ILE A 53 22.32 10.81 24.79
N LEU A 54 23.21 11.44 25.56
CA LEU A 54 23.34 11.19 26.99
C LEU A 54 22.14 11.75 27.78
N ALA A 55 21.66 12.95 27.42
CA ALA A 55 20.46 13.54 28.02
C ALA A 55 19.22 12.69 27.72
N HIS A 56 19.09 12.23 26.47
CA HIS A 56 18.07 11.28 26.05
C HIS A 56 18.08 10.05 26.95
N HIS A 57 19.23 9.36 27.06
CA HIS A 57 19.37 8.15 27.86
C HIS A 57 18.90 8.36 29.31
N CYS A 58 19.27 9.48 29.92
CA CYS A 58 18.84 9.84 31.27
C CYS A 58 17.30 9.95 31.39
N PHE A 59 16.65 10.65 30.47
CA PHE A 59 15.19 10.79 30.47
C PHE A 59 14.45 9.51 30.07
N THR A 60 15.06 8.69 29.21
CA THR A 60 14.57 7.36 28.82
C THR A 60 14.46 6.47 30.07
N LEU A 61 15.52 6.40 30.88
CA LEU A 61 15.55 5.59 32.10
C LEU A 61 14.53 6.02 33.16
N THR A 62 14.15 7.30 33.20
CA THR A 62 13.17 7.84 34.15
C THR A 62 11.78 8.07 33.57
N CYS A 63 11.57 7.72 32.29
CA CYS A 63 10.33 7.99 31.56
C CYS A 63 9.90 9.48 31.57
N HIS A 64 10.87 10.40 31.58
CA HIS A 64 10.61 11.83 31.71
C HIS A 64 10.26 12.47 30.35
N MET A 65 8.97 12.47 30.01
CA MET A 65 8.43 12.88 28.70
C MET A 65 8.83 14.30 28.26
N GLU A 66 8.75 15.28 29.17
CA GLU A 66 9.10 16.68 28.85
C GLU A 66 10.58 16.81 28.48
N GLY A 67 11.44 16.05 29.17
CA GLY A 67 12.88 16.03 28.89
C GLY A 67 13.18 15.39 27.53
N ILE A 68 12.48 14.30 27.21
CA ILE A 68 12.56 13.66 25.90
C ILE A 68 12.16 14.68 24.82
N ILE A 69 11.00 15.33 24.94
CA ILE A 69 10.52 16.34 23.97
C ILE A 69 11.56 17.45 23.75
N ARG A 70 12.18 17.95 24.81
CA ARG A 70 13.23 18.99 24.71
C ARG A 70 14.50 18.50 24.01
N VAL A 71 14.92 17.25 24.24
CA VAL A 71 16.00 16.62 23.45
C VAL A 71 15.60 16.57 21.96
N LEU A 72 14.35 16.17 21.67
CA LEU A 72 13.89 16.03 20.28
C LEU A 72 13.88 17.37 19.56
N GLN A 73 13.37 18.43 20.20
CA GLN A 73 13.38 19.78 19.66
C GLN A 73 14.81 20.29 19.39
N ALA A 74 15.73 20.05 20.31
CA ALA A 74 17.13 20.44 20.14
C ALA A 74 17.82 19.66 19.00
N ALA A 75 17.54 18.36 18.86
CA ALA A 75 18.05 17.55 17.75
C ALA A 75 17.49 18.02 16.39
N HIS A 76 16.22 18.42 16.33
CA HIS A 76 15.60 18.98 15.13
C HIS A 76 16.28 20.29 14.69
N MET A 77 16.49 21.21 15.63
CA MET A 77 17.17 22.49 15.36
C MET A 77 18.61 22.32 14.83
N LEU A 78 19.32 21.28 15.27
CA LEU A 78 20.66 20.98 14.74
C LEU A 78 20.60 20.40 13.33
N THR A 79 19.53 19.67 13.02
CA THR A 79 19.32 19.06 11.72
C THR A 79 18.92 20.11 10.68
N ASP A 80 18.00 21.01 11.01
CA ASP A 80 17.54 22.10 10.12
C ASP A 80 18.65 23.11 9.79
N ASN A 81 19.52 23.43 10.76
CA ASN A 81 20.58 24.42 10.55
C ASN A 81 21.76 23.88 9.72
N HIS A 82 21.86 22.56 9.49
CA HIS A 82 23.03 21.93 8.88
C HIS A 82 22.73 20.93 7.75
N LEU A 83 21.50 20.83 7.27
CA LEU A 83 21.12 20.04 6.09
C LEU A 83 21.57 20.69 4.75
N ALA A 84 22.89 20.85 4.60
CA ALA A 84 23.54 20.54 3.33
C ALA A 84 24.12 19.11 3.47
N PRO A 85 24.07 18.28 2.41
CA PRO A 85 24.26 16.84 2.54
C PRO A 85 25.71 16.53 2.92
N SER A 86 25.93 16.19 4.18
CA SER A 86 27.16 15.54 4.64
C SER A 86 26.80 14.15 5.15
N GLU A 87 27.34 13.12 4.50
CA GLU A 87 26.99 11.71 4.66
C GLU A 87 27.29 11.16 6.06
N GLU A 88 28.13 11.83 6.84
CA GLU A 88 28.55 11.41 8.18
C GLU A 88 27.44 11.57 9.25
N TYR A 89 26.52 12.53 9.08
CA TYR A 89 25.52 12.88 10.11
C TYR A 89 24.17 12.19 9.94
N GLY A 90 23.90 11.61 8.76
CA GLY A 90 22.69 10.79 8.52
C GLY A 90 22.67 9.50 9.35
N LEU A 91 23.85 8.95 9.65
CA LEU A 91 24.00 7.70 10.39
C LEU A 91 23.62 7.85 11.87
N VAL A 92 24.02 8.96 12.51
CA VAL A 92 23.78 9.22 13.93
C VAL A 92 22.30 9.55 14.19
N SER A 93 21.70 10.36 13.31
CA SER A 93 20.25 10.66 13.32
C SER A 93 19.41 9.39 13.16
N GLY A 94 19.82 8.49 12.26
CA GLY A 94 19.21 7.17 12.09
C GLY A 94 19.28 6.30 13.35
N THR A 95 20.46 6.20 13.99
CA THR A 95 20.62 5.39 15.23
C THR A 95 19.79 5.90 16.40
N LEU A 96 19.68 7.21 16.60
CA LEU A 96 18.87 7.78 17.69
C LEU A 96 17.37 7.52 17.44
N LYS A 97 16.92 7.77 16.21
CA LYS A 97 15.55 7.53 15.73
C LYS A 97 15.12 6.07 15.90
N THR A 98 15.96 5.11 15.50
CA THR A 98 15.69 3.68 15.63
C THR A 98 15.73 3.22 17.10
N ALA A 99 16.70 3.67 17.90
CA ALA A 99 16.80 3.30 19.31
C ALA A 99 15.59 3.79 20.13
N LEU A 100 15.06 4.96 19.79
CA LEU A 100 13.85 5.54 20.39
C LEU A 100 12.60 4.70 20.13
N LEU A 101 12.35 4.31 18.88
CA LEU A 101 11.21 3.45 18.54
C LEU A 101 11.31 2.08 19.21
N ASP A 102 12.50 1.49 19.19
CA ASP A 102 12.75 0.18 19.80
C ASP A 102 12.52 0.20 21.31
N TYR A 103 12.93 1.26 21.99
CA TYR A 103 12.71 1.42 23.42
C TYR A 103 11.22 1.52 23.77
N ILE A 104 10.44 2.34 23.06
CA ILE A 104 9.02 2.53 23.41
C ILE A 104 8.19 1.30 23.03
N LYS A 105 8.54 0.59 21.94
CA LYS A 105 7.94 -0.72 21.61
C LYS A 105 8.17 -1.74 22.73
N ARG A 106 9.34 -1.74 23.38
CA ARG A 106 9.67 -2.64 24.50
C ARG A 106 9.04 -2.22 25.83
N CYS A 107 9.02 -0.93 26.14
CA CYS A 107 8.59 -0.44 27.45
C CYS A 107 7.09 -0.17 27.56
N ARG A 108 6.39 0.12 26.45
CA ARG A 108 4.93 0.36 26.43
C ARG A 108 4.28 -0.22 25.17
N PRO A 109 4.16 -1.55 25.07
CA PRO A 109 3.43 -2.19 23.97
C PRO A 109 1.93 -1.85 24.09
N GLY A 110 1.43 -0.93 23.25
CA GLY A 110 0.00 -0.60 23.16
C GLY A 110 -0.37 0.89 23.22
N ASP A 111 0.56 1.80 23.52
CA ASP A 111 0.31 3.24 23.63
C ASP A 111 0.54 3.98 22.29
N SER A 112 -0.30 3.67 21.30
CA SER A 112 -0.14 4.11 19.90
C SER A 112 -0.13 5.63 19.71
N GLU A 113 -0.84 6.36 20.57
CA GLU A 113 -0.90 7.83 20.54
C GLU A 113 0.46 8.45 20.87
N LYS A 114 1.14 7.96 21.92
CA LYS A 114 2.47 8.44 22.29
C LYS A 114 3.57 7.99 21.32
N HIS A 115 3.42 6.82 20.70
CA HIS A 115 4.28 6.40 19.59
C HIS A 115 4.17 7.38 18.41
N ASN A 116 2.94 7.75 18.03
CA ASN A 116 2.70 8.68 16.93
C ASN A 116 3.18 10.10 17.27
N MET A 117 3.05 10.58 18.52
CA MET A 117 3.56 11.89 18.94
C MET A 117 5.08 11.99 18.83
N ILE A 118 5.82 10.95 19.21
CA ILE A 118 7.29 10.94 19.11
C ILE A 118 7.71 10.82 17.64
N ALA A 119 7.03 9.98 16.86
CA ALA A 119 7.24 9.90 15.42
C ALA A 119 6.97 11.24 14.71
N LEU A 120 5.93 11.98 15.11
CA LEU A 120 5.63 13.33 14.63
C LEU A 120 6.74 14.34 14.96
N CYS A 121 7.36 14.26 16.15
CA CYS A 121 8.48 15.13 16.53
C CYS A 121 9.74 14.97 15.65
N PHE A 122 9.83 13.89 14.87
CA PHE A 122 10.95 13.57 13.98
C PHE A 122 10.53 13.46 12.50
N SER A 123 9.31 13.90 12.15
CA SER A 123 8.76 13.77 10.79
C SER A 123 8.79 12.32 10.26
N MET A 124 8.63 11.35 11.14
CA MET A 124 8.68 9.89 10.88
C MET A 124 7.35 9.41 10.30
N CYS A 125 6.96 9.99 9.17
CA CYS A 125 5.65 9.79 8.57
C CYS A 125 5.46 8.33 8.12
N ARG A 126 6.54 7.63 7.77
CA ARG A 126 6.51 6.20 7.50
C ARG A 126 6.10 5.37 8.72
N GLU A 127 6.70 5.62 9.88
CA GLU A 127 6.44 4.81 11.07
C GLU A 127 5.05 5.08 11.66
N ILE A 128 4.55 6.30 11.51
CA ILE A 128 3.13 6.63 11.73
C ILE A 128 2.25 5.80 10.78
N GLY A 129 2.59 5.74 9.49
CA GLY A 129 1.89 4.93 8.50
C GLY A 129 1.86 3.45 8.86
N GLU A 130 3.01 2.88 9.24
CA GLU A 130 3.16 1.47 9.64
C GLU A 130 2.29 1.14 10.86
N ASN A 131 2.19 2.05 11.82
CA ASN A 131 1.37 1.89 13.01
C ASN A 131 -0.14 1.86 12.67
N HIS A 132 -0.61 2.82 11.86
CA HIS A 132 -2.00 2.87 11.41
C HIS A 132 -2.37 1.64 10.57
N GLU A 133 -1.48 1.23 9.66
CA GLU A 133 -1.68 0.03 8.83
C GLU A 133 -1.75 -1.25 9.69
N ALA A 134 -0.90 -1.36 10.71
CA ALA A 134 -0.94 -2.47 11.67
C ALA A 134 -2.25 -2.47 12.48
N ALA A 135 -2.69 -1.31 12.95
CA ALA A 135 -3.96 -1.18 13.68
C ALA A 135 -5.16 -1.55 12.80
N ALA A 136 -5.18 -1.11 11.54
CA ALA A 136 -6.22 -1.49 10.57
C ALA A 136 -6.24 -3.01 10.33
N ARG A 137 -5.06 -3.65 10.19
CA ARG A 137 -4.96 -5.10 10.07
C ARG A 137 -5.52 -5.85 11.28
N ILE A 138 -5.36 -5.31 12.49
CA ILE A 138 -5.96 -5.91 13.70
C ILE A 138 -7.50 -5.85 13.62
N GLN A 139 -8.09 -4.74 13.14
CA GLN A 139 -9.54 -4.65 12.94
C GLN A 139 -10.03 -5.68 11.92
N LEU A 140 -9.32 -5.86 10.80
CA LEU A 140 -9.67 -6.85 9.79
C LEU A 140 -9.54 -8.29 10.31
N LYS A 141 -8.51 -8.59 11.11
CA LYS A 141 -8.35 -9.90 11.76
C LYS A 141 -9.44 -10.18 12.80
N LEU A 142 -9.93 -9.15 13.48
CA LEU A 142 -11.05 -9.31 14.40
C LEU A 142 -12.32 -9.75 13.65
N ILE A 143 -12.55 -9.22 12.44
CA ILE A 143 -13.64 -9.68 11.57
C ILE A 143 -13.40 -11.12 11.11
N GLU A 144 -12.16 -11.47 10.75
CA GLU A 144 -11.77 -12.84 10.34
C GLU A 144 -11.90 -13.88 11.46
N SER A 145 -11.87 -13.46 12.73
CA SER A 145 -11.86 -14.36 13.89
C SER A 145 -13.14 -15.18 14.07
N GLN A 146 -14.22 -14.81 13.40
CA GLN A 146 -15.50 -15.50 13.42
C GLN A 146 -16.01 -15.74 11.99
N PRO A 147 -16.91 -16.73 11.78
CA PRO A 147 -17.53 -16.95 10.48
C PRO A 147 -18.19 -15.69 9.93
N TRP A 148 -18.15 -15.52 8.61
CA TRP A 148 -18.73 -14.35 7.96
C TRP A 148 -20.23 -14.26 8.21
N GLU A 149 -20.92 -15.39 8.22
CA GLU A 149 -22.36 -15.51 8.51
C GLU A 149 -22.71 -15.02 9.91
N ASP A 150 -21.81 -15.19 10.88
CA ASP A 150 -21.99 -14.69 12.25
C ASP A 150 -21.72 -13.18 12.31
N SER A 151 -20.70 -12.70 11.60
CA SER A 151 -20.44 -11.25 11.47
C SER A 151 -21.62 -10.49 10.86
N LEU A 152 -22.38 -11.11 9.96
CA LEU A 152 -23.56 -10.50 9.35
C LEU A 152 -24.74 -10.35 10.33
N LYS A 153 -24.82 -11.18 11.38
CA LYS A 153 -25.89 -11.09 12.40
C LYS A 153 -25.77 -9.79 13.20
N ASP A 154 -24.55 -9.34 13.47
CA ASP A 154 -24.27 -8.03 14.04
C ASP A 154 -23.72 -7.05 12.98
N GLY A 155 -24.58 -6.73 12.00
CA GLY A 155 -24.22 -5.83 10.92
C GLY A 155 -23.82 -4.42 11.38
N HIS A 156 -24.27 -3.97 12.56
CA HIS A 156 -23.85 -2.69 13.12
C HIS A 156 -22.42 -2.74 13.62
N GLN A 157 -22.05 -3.74 14.43
CA GLN A 157 -20.68 -3.94 14.89
C GLN A 157 -19.72 -4.17 13.73
N LEU A 158 -20.10 -4.99 12.74
CA LEU A 158 -19.30 -5.22 11.54
C LEU A 158 -19.01 -3.92 10.80
N LYS A 159 -20.03 -3.08 10.56
CA LYS A 159 -19.84 -1.76 9.92
C LYS A 159 -18.93 -0.86 10.74
N GLN A 160 -19.03 -0.86 12.07
CA GLN A 160 -18.13 -0.08 12.91
C GLN A 160 -16.67 -0.55 12.80
N LEU A 161 -16.42 -1.86 12.79
CA LEU A 161 -15.06 -2.41 12.61
C LEU A 161 -14.49 -2.04 11.22
N LEU A 162 -15.30 -2.13 10.18
CA LEU A 162 -14.91 -1.75 8.82
C LEU A 162 -14.62 -0.24 8.70
N LEU A 163 -15.45 0.61 9.30
CA LEU A 163 -15.23 2.06 9.30
C LEU A 163 -13.94 2.42 10.05
N LYS A 164 -13.66 1.76 11.18
CA LYS A 164 -12.38 1.93 11.90
C LYS A 164 -11.19 1.51 11.04
N ALA A 165 -11.27 0.34 10.40
CA ALA A 165 -10.21 -0.12 9.49
C ALA A 165 -10.00 0.84 8.31
N LEU A 166 -11.09 1.39 7.75
CA LEU A 166 -11.06 2.35 6.66
C LEU A 166 -10.35 3.65 7.06
N THR A 167 -10.72 4.26 8.19
CA THR A 167 -10.08 5.48 8.68
C THR A 167 -8.59 5.26 8.90
N LEU A 168 -8.22 4.17 9.59
CA LEU A 168 -6.82 3.83 9.83
C LEU A 168 -6.03 3.62 8.52
N MET A 169 -6.62 3.02 7.49
CA MET A 169 -5.97 2.87 6.18
C MET A 169 -5.81 4.21 5.43
N LEU A 170 -6.76 5.14 5.57
CA LEU A 170 -6.65 6.50 5.04
C LEU A 170 -5.52 7.26 5.73
N ASP A 171 -5.47 7.22 7.06
CA ASP A 171 -4.41 7.86 7.86
C ASP A 171 -3.03 7.29 7.52
N ALA A 172 -2.95 5.96 7.32
CA ALA A 172 -1.73 5.30 6.87
C ALA A 172 -1.28 5.78 5.48
N ALA A 173 -2.21 5.83 4.52
CA ALA A 173 -1.92 6.28 3.16
C ALA A 173 -1.42 7.73 3.13
N GLU A 174 -2.05 8.63 3.90
CA GLU A 174 -1.63 10.02 4.01
C GLU A 174 -0.24 10.14 4.63
N SER A 175 0.03 9.37 5.69
CA SER A 175 1.33 9.35 6.36
C SER A 175 2.44 8.83 5.44
N TYR A 176 2.20 7.75 4.69
CA TYR A 176 3.15 7.25 3.69
C TYR A 176 3.37 8.24 2.53
N ALA A 177 2.33 8.96 2.11
CA ALA A 177 2.45 9.96 1.05
C ALA A 177 3.36 11.13 1.47
N LYS A 178 3.27 11.57 2.74
CA LYS A 178 4.14 12.61 3.31
C LYS A 178 5.63 12.21 3.29
N ASP A 179 5.94 10.93 3.43
CA ASP A 179 7.33 10.40 3.38
C ASP A 179 7.76 9.94 1.97
N SER A 180 7.01 10.28 0.92
CA SER A 180 7.24 9.79 -0.46
C SER A 180 7.30 8.25 -0.59
N CYS A 181 6.72 7.52 0.36
CA CYS A 181 6.57 6.05 0.33
C CYS A 181 5.41 5.65 -0.59
N VAL A 182 5.57 5.92 -1.89
CA VAL A 182 4.49 5.80 -2.90
C VAL A 182 3.90 4.39 -2.96
N ARG A 183 4.73 3.35 -2.86
CA ARG A 183 4.25 1.95 -2.96
C ARG A 183 3.31 1.59 -1.81
N GLN A 184 3.68 1.94 -0.58
CA GLN A 184 2.89 1.69 0.61
C GLN A 184 1.62 2.55 0.62
N ALA A 185 1.73 3.82 0.25
CA ALA A 185 0.57 4.69 0.10
C ALA A 185 -0.45 4.12 -0.92
N GLN A 186 0.03 3.64 -2.08
CA GLN A 186 -0.81 2.97 -3.08
C GLN A 186 -1.43 1.68 -2.55
N HIS A 187 -0.68 0.87 -1.79
CA HIS A 187 -1.21 -0.34 -1.17
C HIS A 187 -2.38 -0.02 -0.22
N CYS A 188 -2.19 0.95 0.68
CA CYS A 188 -3.25 1.41 1.59
C CYS A 188 -4.46 1.94 0.81
N GLN A 189 -4.26 2.72 -0.26
CA GLN A 189 -5.36 3.22 -1.11
C GLN A 189 -6.16 2.09 -1.79
N ARG A 190 -5.50 1.03 -2.28
CA ARG A 190 -6.20 -0.12 -2.87
C ARG A 190 -7.06 -0.84 -1.81
N LEU A 191 -6.53 -1.02 -0.60
CA LEU A 191 -7.31 -1.59 0.52
C LEU A 191 -8.47 -0.69 0.95
N THR A 192 -8.28 0.63 1.00
CA THR A 192 -9.34 1.61 1.25
C THR A 192 -10.49 1.45 0.26
N LYS A 193 -10.20 1.31 -1.04
CA LYS A 193 -11.23 1.05 -2.07
C LYS A 193 -11.96 -0.27 -1.81
N LEU A 194 -11.25 -1.34 -1.46
CA LEU A 194 -11.85 -2.64 -1.15
C LEU A 194 -12.78 -2.58 0.07
N ILE A 195 -12.33 -1.96 1.17
CA ILE A 195 -13.13 -1.81 2.40
C ILE A 195 -14.36 -0.94 2.12
N THR A 196 -14.20 0.12 1.33
CA THR A 196 -15.32 1.00 0.92
C THR A 196 -16.35 0.21 0.12
N LEU A 197 -15.91 -0.63 -0.82
CA LEU A 197 -16.81 -1.50 -1.59
C LEU A 197 -17.53 -2.53 -0.68
N GLN A 198 -16.83 -3.12 0.29
CA GLN A 198 -17.44 -4.02 1.27
C GLN A 198 -18.53 -3.31 2.09
N ILE A 199 -18.28 -2.09 2.56
CA ILE A 199 -19.26 -1.29 3.30
C ILE A 199 -20.47 -0.97 2.40
N HIS A 200 -20.23 -0.64 1.13
CA HIS A 200 -21.30 -0.40 0.16
C HIS A 200 -22.19 -1.64 -0.02
N PHE A 201 -21.60 -2.84 -0.13
CA PHE A 201 -22.35 -4.11 -0.22
C PHE A 201 -23.24 -4.32 1.01
N LEU A 202 -22.71 -4.10 2.21
CA LEU A 202 -23.48 -4.19 3.46
C LEU A 202 -24.58 -3.13 3.59
N ASN A 203 -24.45 -1.99 2.90
CA ASN A 203 -25.47 -0.93 2.88
C ASN A 203 -26.58 -1.23 1.86
N THR A 204 -26.29 -1.97 0.80
CA THR A 204 -27.26 -2.37 -0.22
C THR A 204 -27.90 -3.73 0.06
N GLY A 205 -27.56 -4.38 1.19
CA GLY A 205 -28.09 -5.69 1.58
C GLY A 205 -27.41 -6.87 0.88
N GLN A 206 -26.26 -6.65 0.24
CA GLN A 206 -25.45 -7.71 -0.35
C GLN A 206 -24.54 -8.32 0.72
N ASN A 207 -24.64 -9.63 0.88
CA ASN A 207 -23.93 -10.39 1.92
C ASN A 207 -22.59 -10.99 1.43
N THR A 208 -22.14 -10.65 0.22
CA THR A 208 -20.87 -11.17 -0.32
C THR A 208 -19.68 -10.60 0.44
N MET A 209 -18.78 -11.48 0.88
CA MET A 209 -17.52 -11.10 1.51
C MET A 209 -16.47 -10.83 0.43
N LEU A 210 -15.85 -9.64 0.48
CA LEU A 210 -14.79 -9.18 -0.42
C LEU A 210 -13.45 -9.02 0.31
N ILE A 211 -13.47 -8.88 1.63
CA ILE A 211 -12.30 -8.75 2.49
C ILE A 211 -11.84 -10.12 3.02
N ASN A 212 -10.58 -10.21 3.47
CA ASN A 212 -9.98 -11.42 4.05
C ASN A 212 -10.16 -12.69 3.21
N LEU A 213 -10.20 -12.55 1.88
CA LEU A 213 -10.32 -13.67 0.97
C LEU A 213 -8.97 -14.37 0.78
N GLY A 214 -8.97 -15.70 0.86
CA GLY A 214 -7.84 -16.51 0.44
C GLY A 214 -7.70 -16.51 -1.08
N ARG A 215 -6.46 -16.63 -1.59
CA ARG A 215 -6.17 -16.61 -3.04
C ARG A 215 -7.02 -17.57 -3.87
N HIS A 216 -7.35 -18.73 -3.32
CA HIS A 216 -8.16 -19.76 -3.99
C HIS A 216 -9.62 -19.34 -4.23
N LYS A 217 -10.17 -18.38 -3.47
CA LYS A 217 -11.54 -17.89 -3.63
C LYS A 217 -11.64 -16.63 -4.50
N LEU A 218 -10.50 -16.01 -4.85
CA LEU A 218 -10.50 -14.73 -5.54
C LEU A 218 -11.10 -14.82 -6.94
N MET A 219 -10.75 -15.86 -7.71
CA MET A 219 -11.28 -16.02 -9.06
C MET A 219 -12.81 -16.17 -9.05
N ASP A 220 -13.35 -17.05 -8.20
CA ASP A 220 -14.79 -17.28 -8.08
C ASP A 220 -15.53 -16.01 -7.60
N CYS A 221 -14.93 -15.30 -6.64
CA CYS A 221 -15.47 -14.02 -6.16
C CYS A 221 -15.52 -12.99 -7.30
N ILE A 222 -14.43 -12.81 -8.03
CA ILE A 222 -14.35 -11.85 -9.14
C ILE A 222 -15.33 -12.21 -10.26
N LEU A 223 -15.47 -13.50 -10.59
CA LEU A 223 -16.44 -13.98 -11.57
C LEU A 223 -17.89 -13.71 -11.16
N ALA A 224 -18.20 -13.74 -9.86
CA ALA A 224 -19.54 -13.49 -9.35
C ALA A 224 -19.92 -11.99 -9.35
N LEU A 225 -18.96 -11.07 -9.49
CA LEU A 225 -19.23 -9.63 -9.41
C LEU A 225 -19.90 -9.11 -10.69
N PRO A 226 -21.05 -8.42 -10.58
CA PRO A 226 -21.83 -7.97 -11.73
C PRO A 226 -21.22 -6.78 -12.48
N ARG A 227 -20.33 -6.01 -11.86
CA ARG A 227 -19.75 -4.80 -12.46
C ARG A 227 -18.23 -4.90 -12.53
N PHE A 228 -17.66 -4.41 -13.61
CA PHE A 228 -16.22 -4.50 -13.83
C PHE A 228 -15.43 -3.71 -12.78
N TYR A 229 -15.89 -2.52 -12.40
CA TYR A 229 -15.21 -1.73 -11.37
C TYR A 229 -15.07 -2.51 -10.03
N GLN A 230 -16.05 -3.36 -9.70
CA GLN A 230 -16.00 -4.18 -8.48
C GLN A 230 -14.92 -5.25 -8.61
N ALA A 231 -14.89 -5.95 -9.74
CA ALA A 231 -13.86 -6.94 -10.08
C ALA A 231 -12.44 -6.35 -10.08
N SER A 232 -12.26 -5.16 -10.66
CA SER A 232 -10.97 -4.45 -10.69
C SER A 232 -10.50 -4.08 -9.28
N ILE A 233 -11.39 -3.54 -8.44
CA ILE A 233 -11.07 -3.20 -7.04
C ILE A 233 -10.57 -4.42 -6.26
N VAL A 234 -11.25 -5.58 -6.41
CA VAL A 234 -10.84 -6.82 -5.73
C VAL A 234 -9.49 -7.30 -6.29
N ALA A 235 -9.32 -7.37 -7.60
CA ALA A 235 -8.05 -7.79 -8.20
C ALA A 235 -6.86 -6.93 -7.75
N GLU A 236 -7.01 -5.60 -7.79
CA GLU A 236 -5.98 -4.65 -7.37
C GLU A 236 -5.63 -4.76 -5.88
N ALA A 237 -6.64 -4.87 -5.01
CA ALA A 237 -6.43 -4.89 -3.56
C ALA A 237 -5.68 -6.14 -3.07
N TYR A 238 -5.87 -7.28 -3.73
CA TYR A 238 -5.16 -8.52 -3.43
C TYR A 238 -3.89 -8.74 -4.25
N ASP A 239 -3.54 -7.77 -5.13
CA ASP A 239 -2.44 -7.89 -6.10
C ASP A 239 -2.55 -9.22 -6.89
N PHE A 240 -3.77 -9.53 -7.31
CA PHE A 240 -4.14 -10.74 -8.02
C PHE A 240 -4.36 -10.43 -9.49
N VAL A 241 -3.88 -11.31 -10.38
CA VAL A 241 -4.06 -11.19 -11.82
C VAL A 241 -5.08 -12.24 -12.26
N PRO A 242 -6.35 -11.86 -12.49
CA PRO A 242 -7.39 -12.80 -12.92
C PRO A 242 -7.19 -13.27 -14.36
N ASP A 243 -7.77 -14.41 -14.71
CA ASP A 243 -8.01 -14.78 -16.12
C ASP A 243 -9.14 -13.89 -16.66
N TRP A 244 -8.78 -12.71 -17.15
CA TRP A 244 -9.73 -11.77 -17.74
C TRP A 244 -10.44 -12.33 -18.97
N ALA A 245 -9.82 -13.26 -19.71
CA ALA A 245 -10.49 -13.91 -20.84
C ALA A 245 -11.63 -14.81 -20.35
N GLU A 246 -11.46 -15.53 -19.25
CA GLU A 246 -12.55 -16.29 -18.61
C GLU A 246 -13.67 -15.36 -18.13
N ILE A 247 -13.32 -14.27 -17.43
CA ILE A 247 -14.32 -13.34 -16.90
C ILE A 247 -15.15 -12.71 -18.02
N LEU A 248 -14.49 -12.25 -19.10
CA LEU A 248 -15.18 -11.68 -20.24
C LEU A 248 -15.98 -12.72 -21.03
N TYR A 249 -15.51 -13.96 -21.11
CA TYR A 249 -16.29 -15.05 -21.69
C TYR A 249 -17.61 -15.25 -20.92
N GLN A 250 -17.55 -15.33 -19.58
CA GLN A 250 -18.74 -15.51 -18.74
C GLN A 250 -19.68 -14.29 -18.79
N GLN A 251 -19.16 -13.06 -18.64
CA GLN A 251 -19.97 -11.86 -18.51
C GLN A 251 -20.44 -11.30 -19.87
N VAL A 252 -19.59 -11.31 -20.88
CA VAL A 252 -19.90 -10.70 -22.19
C VAL A 252 -20.43 -11.73 -23.16
N ILE A 253 -19.77 -12.88 -23.31
CA ILE A 253 -20.15 -13.86 -24.33
C ILE A 253 -21.38 -14.66 -23.90
N LEU A 254 -21.41 -15.18 -22.68
CA LEU A 254 -22.54 -15.99 -22.20
C LEU A 254 -23.73 -15.14 -21.74
N LYS A 255 -23.50 -14.04 -21.00
CA LYS A 255 -24.59 -13.19 -20.47
C LYS A 255 -24.95 -11.99 -21.35
N GLY A 256 -24.11 -11.62 -22.32
CA GLY A 256 -24.37 -10.47 -23.18
C GLY A 256 -24.15 -9.09 -22.54
N ASP A 257 -23.41 -8.99 -21.42
CA ASP A 257 -23.17 -7.71 -20.75
C ASP A 257 -22.03 -6.92 -21.42
N PHE A 258 -22.38 -6.18 -22.48
CA PHE A 258 -21.43 -5.31 -23.16
C PHE A 258 -21.11 -4.03 -22.38
N ASN A 259 -21.91 -3.65 -21.38
CA ASN A 259 -21.53 -2.52 -20.51
C ASN A 259 -20.30 -2.88 -19.68
N TYR A 260 -20.22 -4.15 -19.23
CA TYR A 260 -19.03 -4.69 -18.58
C TYR A 260 -17.78 -4.59 -19.48
N LEU A 261 -17.92 -4.91 -20.78
CA LEU A 261 -16.85 -4.78 -21.76
C LEU A 261 -16.39 -3.33 -21.95
N GLU A 262 -17.33 -2.39 -22.03
CA GLU A 262 -17.00 -0.96 -22.18
C GLU A 262 -16.21 -0.45 -20.97
N GLU A 263 -16.63 -0.77 -19.75
CA GLU A 263 -15.88 -0.46 -18.52
C GLU A 263 -14.48 -1.08 -18.55
N PHE A 264 -14.36 -2.34 -18.99
CA PHE A 264 -13.07 -3.04 -19.14
C PHE A 264 -12.14 -2.35 -20.16
N LYS A 265 -12.69 -1.94 -21.31
CA LYS A 265 -11.94 -1.27 -22.38
C LYS A 265 -11.38 0.07 -21.93
N GLN A 266 -12.13 0.84 -21.13
CA GLN A 266 -11.68 2.14 -20.61
C GLN A 266 -10.39 2.05 -19.79
N GLN A 267 -10.12 0.91 -19.15
CA GLN A 267 -8.86 0.67 -18.42
C GLN A 267 -7.68 0.24 -19.32
N ARG A 268 -7.85 0.24 -20.65
CA ARG A 268 -6.83 -0.18 -21.64
C ARG A 268 -6.30 -1.60 -21.42
N LEU A 269 -7.13 -2.47 -20.85
CA LEU A 269 -6.80 -3.88 -20.61
C LEU A 269 -7.13 -4.78 -21.80
N LEU A 270 -7.95 -4.30 -22.76
CA LEU A 270 -8.42 -5.07 -23.91
C LEU A 270 -7.33 -5.23 -24.99
N LYS A 271 -6.43 -6.21 -24.78
CA LYS A 271 -5.35 -6.55 -25.70
C LYS A 271 -5.77 -7.62 -26.69
N SER A 272 -5.09 -7.70 -27.84
CA SER A 272 -5.27 -8.73 -28.89
C SER A 272 -5.30 -10.16 -28.32
N SER A 273 -4.44 -10.47 -27.35
CA SER A 273 -4.37 -11.79 -26.72
C SER A 273 -5.68 -12.22 -26.03
N ILE A 274 -6.47 -11.27 -25.51
CA ILE A 274 -7.76 -11.58 -24.86
C ILE A 274 -8.75 -12.13 -25.88
N PHE A 275 -8.79 -11.57 -27.09
CA PHE A 275 -9.68 -12.05 -28.16
C PHE A 275 -9.31 -13.47 -28.60
N GLU A 276 -8.00 -13.77 -28.69
CA GLU A 276 -7.52 -15.11 -29.01
C GLU A 276 -7.92 -16.14 -27.93
N GLU A 277 -7.74 -15.81 -26.65
CA GLU A 277 -8.11 -16.70 -25.56
C GLU A 277 -9.63 -16.90 -25.46
N ILE A 278 -10.43 -15.85 -25.64
CA ILE A 278 -11.90 -15.96 -25.73
C ILE A 278 -12.31 -16.83 -26.91
N SER A 279 -11.67 -16.66 -28.07
CA SER A 279 -11.90 -17.48 -29.27
C SER A 279 -11.61 -18.95 -29.01
N LYS A 280 -10.51 -19.29 -28.33
CA LYS A 280 -10.19 -20.67 -27.93
C LYS A 280 -11.26 -21.25 -27.01
N LYS A 281 -11.70 -20.50 -25.99
CA LYS A 281 -12.75 -20.91 -25.06
C LYS A 281 -14.09 -21.13 -25.77
N TYR A 282 -14.44 -20.27 -26.73
CA TYR A 282 -15.64 -20.43 -27.55
C TYR A 282 -15.64 -21.73 -28.35
N LYS A 283 -14.52 -22.12 -28.97
CA LYS A 283 -14.41 -23.38 -29.74
C LYS A 283 -14.60 -24.65 -28.89
N GLN A 284 -14.32 -24.56 -27.60
CA GLN A 284 -14.44 -25.69 -26.66
C GLN A 284 -15.88 -25.97 -26.24
N HIS A 285 -16.79 -25.00 -26.41
CA HIS A 285 -18.20 -25.12 -25.99
C HIS A 285 -19.11 -25.20 -27.22
N GLN A 286 -20.28 -25.84 -27.10
CA GLN A 286 -21.29 -25.80 -28.17
C GLN A 286 -21.97 -24.42 -28.15
N PRO A 287 -21.79 -23.57 -29.19
CA PRO A 287 -22.29 -22.22 -29.14
C PRO A 287 -23.78 -22.17 -29.48
N THR A 288 -24.55 -21.44 -28.68
CA THR A 288 -25.91 -21.03 -29.03
C THR A 288 -25.87 -19.82 -29.97
N ASP A 289 -26.97 -19.58 -30.70
CA ASP A 289 -27.07 -18.42 -31.61
C ASP A 289 -26.77 -17.09 -30.89
N MET A 290 -27.24 -16.95 -29.64
CA MET A 290 -26.96 -15.78 -28.82
C MET A 290 -25.46 -15.61 -28.54
N VAL A 291 -24.78 -16.70 -28.16
CA VAL A 291 -23.33 -16.69 -27.85
C VAL A 291 -22.53 -16.39 -29.12
N MET A 292 -22.99 -16.87 -30.28
CA MET A 292 -22.39 -16.54 -31.58
C MET A 292 -22.51 -15.04 -31.90
N GLU A 293 -23.70 -14.46 -31.77
CA GLU A 293 -23.91 -13.02 -32.02
C GLU A 293 -23.12 -12.14 -31.04
N ASN A 294 -23.02 -12.56 -29.77
CA ASN A 294 -22.17 -11.88 -28.79
C ASN A 294 -20.68 -11.95 -29.18
N LEU A 295 -20.18 -13.09 -29.69
CA LEU A 295 -18.81 -13.19 -30.16
C LEU A 295 -18.56 -12.28 -31.37
N LYS A 296 -19.46 -12.27 -32.36
CA LYS A 296 -19.39 -11.36 -33.51
C LYS A 296 -19.29 -9.90 -33.07
N LYS A 297 -20.16 -9.51 -32.13
CA LYS A 297 -20.17 -8.16 -31.56
C LYS A 297 -18.93 -7.86 -30.74
N LEU A 298 -18.36 -8.82 -29.99
CA LEU A 298 -17.10 -8.62 -29.29
C LEU A 298 -15.96 -8.31 -30.27
N LEU A 299 -15.86 -9.05 -31.37
CA LEU A 299 -14.75 -8.91 -32.32
C LEU A 299 -14.68 -7.52 -32.97
N THR A 300 -15.79 -6.78 -33.08
CA THR A 300 -15.78 -5.40 -33.59
C THR A 300 -15.00 -4.42 -32.69
N TYR A 301 -14.72 -4.81 -31.43
CA TYR A 301 -13.90 -4.04 -30.50
C TYR A 301 -12.41 -4.27 -30.67
N CYS A 302 -12.00 -5.19 -31.55
CA CYS A 302 -10.60 -5.49 -31.82
C CYS A 302 -10.00 -4.40 -32.71
N GLU A 303 -9.01 -3.66 -32.20
CA GLU A 303 -8.29 -2.63 -32.96
C GLU A 303 -7.31 -3.24 -33.99
N ASP A 304 -6.89 -4.49 -33.76
CA ASP A 304 -6.05 -5.25 -34.68
C ASP A 304 -6.90 -5.84 -35.82
N VAL A 305 -6.87 -5.16 -36.96
CA VAL A 305 -7.66 -5.52 -38.16
C VAL A 305 -7.30 -6.92 -38.66
N TYR A 306 -6.02 -7.31 -38.60
CA TYR A 306 -5.59 -8.64 -39.04
C TYR A 306 -6.12 -9.73 -38.12
N LEU A 307 -5.99 -9.55 -36.81
CA LEU A 307 -6.52 -10.50 -35.85
C LEU A 307 -8.05 -10.59 -35.95
N TYR A 308 -8.73 -9.47 -36.12
CA TYR A 308 -10.18 -9.46 -36.33
C TYR A 308 -10.58 -10.30 -37.55
N TYR A 309 -9.92 -10.07 -38.68
CA TYR A 309 -10.12 -10.87 -39.90
C TYR A 309 -9.86 -12.36 -39.66
N LYS A 310 -8.72 -12.70 -39.07
CA LYS A 310 -8.30 -14.08 -38.79
C LYS A 310 -9.32 -14.80 -37.92
N LEU A 311 -9.74 -14.19 -36.82
CA LEU A 311 -10.73 -14.78 -35.91
C LEU A 311 -12.11 -14.91 -36.58
N ALA A 312 -12.56 -13.91 -37.34
CA ALA A 312 -13.82 -13.99 -38.09
C ALA A 312 -13.80 -15.13 -39.11
N TYR A 313 -12.68 -15.33 -39.81
CA TYR A 313 -12.50 -16.44 -40.75
C TYR A 313 -12.48 -17.80 -40.04
N GLU A 314 -11.73 -17.94 -38.95
CA GLU A 314 -11.65 -19.18 -38.16
C GLU A 314 -13.02 -19.64 -37.62
N HIS A 315 -13.89 -18.69 -37.26
CA HIS A 315 -15.25 -18.97 -36.77
C HIS A 315 -16.31 -18.99 -37.88
N LYS A 316 -15.91 -18.87 -39.15
CA LYS A 316 -16.79 -18.90 -40.34
C LYS A 316 -17.81 -17.75 -40.39
N PHE A 317 -17.49 -16.59 -39.83
CA PHE A 317 -18.29 -15.37 -39.93
C PHE A 317 -18.01 -14.66 -41.26
N TYR A 318 -18.37 -15.33 -42.37
CA TYR A 318 -18.03 -14.88 -43.72
C TYR A 318 -18.66 -13.52 -44.08
N GLU A 319 -19.78 -13.17 -43.46
CA GLU A 319 -20.39 -11.85 -43.58
C GLU A 319 -19.44 -10.75 -43.11
N ILE A 320 -18.76 -10.95 -41.98
CA ILE A 320 -17.79 -10.00 -41.41
C ILE A 320 -16.52 -9.95 -42.29
N VAL A 321 -16.01 -11.13 -42.66
CA VAL A 321 -14.83 -11.26 -43.54
C VAL A 321 -15.02 -10.49 -44.84
N ASN A 322 -16.20 -10.63 -45.46
CA ASN A 322 -16.52 -9.94 -46.70
C ASN A 322 -16.63 -8.42 -46.53
N VAL A 323 -17.12 -7.94 -45.38
CA VAL A 323 -17.17 -6.50 -45.08
C VAL A 323 -15.76 -5.94 -44.92
N LEU A 324 -14.90 -6.60 -44.15
CA LEU A 324 -13.50 -6.19 -43.93
C LEU A 324 -12.68 -6.16 -45.22
N LEU A 325 -12.89 -7.12 -46.14
CA LEU A 325 -12.17 -7.15 -47.42
C LEU A 325 -12.65 -6.09 -48.43
N LYS A 326 -13.92 -5.67 -48.34
CA LYS A 326 -14.52 -4.68 -49.24
C LYS A 326 -14.33 -3.25 -48.76
N ASP A 327 -14.13 -3.04 -47.46
CA ASP A 327 -13.85 -1.73 -46.91
C ASP A 327 -12.48 -1.20 -47.43
N PRO A 328 -12.41 0.04 -47.94
CA PRO A 328 -11.21 0.53 -48.62
C PRO A 328 -9.98 0.65 -47.70
N GLN A 329 -10.18 0.93 -46.42
CA GLN A 329 -9.06 1.15 -45.48
C GLN A 329 -8.56 -0.18 -44.92
N THR A 330 -9.48 -1.01 -44.42
CA THR A 330 -9.14 -2.32 -43.84
C THR A 330 -8.74 -3.32 -44.91
N GLY A 331 -9.38 -3.30 -46.08
CA GLY A 331 -9.08 -4.21 -47.19
C GLY A 331 -7.71 -4.00 -47.81
N CYS A 332 -7.23 -2.76 -47.94
CA CYS A 332 -5.86 -2.48 -48.37
C CYS A 332 -4.84 -2.98 -47.35
N CYS A 333 -5.04 -2.66 -46.07
CA CYS A 333 -4.20 -3.10 -44.96
C CYS A 333 -4.08 -4.63 -44.90
N LEU A 334 -5.19 -5.35 -45.05
CA LEU A 334 -5.21 -6.82 -45.06
C LEU A 334 -4.50 -7.42 -46.27
N LYS A 335 -4.64 -6.83 -47.46
CA LYS A 335 -3.94 -7.31 -48.66
C LYS A 335 -2.43 -7.20 -48.50
N ASP A 336 -1.95 -6.10 -47.93
CA ASP A 336 -0.51 -5.90 -47.68
C ASP A 336 0.02 -6.91 -46.64
N MET A 337 -0.74 -7.19 -45.58
CA MET A 337 -0.37 -8.17 -44.54
C MET A 337 -0.50 -9.64 -44.96
N LEU A 338 -1.35 -9.94 -45.95
CA LEU A 338 -1.53 -11.31 -46.47
C LEU A 338 -0.60 -11.63 -47.65
N ALA A 339 -0.02 -10.59 -48.29
CA ALA A 339 0.90 -10.73 -49.41
C ALA A 339 2.38 -10.79 -49.01
N GLY A 340 2.70 -10.40 -47.76
CA GLY A 340 4.01 -10.63 -47.12
C GLY A 340 4.01 -11.91 -46.31
#